data_AF-A0A0E3QIN9-F1
#
_entry.id   AF-A0A0E3QIN9-F1
#
_cell.length_a   1.000
_cell.length_b   1.000
_cell.length_c   1.000
_cell.angle_alpha   90.00
_cell.angle_beta   90.00
_cell.angle_gamma   90.00
#
_symmetry.space_group_name_H-M   'P 1'
#
loop_
_entity.id
_entity.type
_entity.pdbx_description
1 polymer ?
#
loop_
_entity_poly.entity_id
_entity_poly.type
_entity_poly.pdbx_seq_one_letter_code
_entity_poly.pdbx_strand_id
1 'polypeptide(L)' 'MIMVLCLMISSIAEWKLRTKLQEENETVPDQKGKPTKRPTMRGIFFKFQRITELITQ' A
#
# COMPACT_ATOMS: atom_id res chain seq x y z
N MET A 1 -8.67 9.90 20.92
CA MET A 1 -9.22 8.58 20.49
C MET A 1 -9.08 8.31 18.99
N ILE A 2 -9.24 9.31 18.12
CA ILE A 2 -9.10 9.18 16.64
C ILE A 2 -7.74 8.63 16.17
N MET A 3 -6.63 8.99 16.84
CA MET A 3 -5.30 8.52 16.46
C MET A 3 -5.17 6.98 16.51
N VAL A 4 -5.77 6.34 17.52
CA VAL A 4 -5.74 4.88 17.68
C VAL A 4 -6.57 4.19 16.61
N LEU A 5 -7.74 4.75 16.28
CA LEU A 5 -8.60 4.24 15.20
C LEU A 5 -7.88 4.33 13.84
N CYS A 6 -7.17 5.42 13.57
CA CYS A 6 -6.43 5.60 12.33
C CYS A 6 -5.26 4.60 12.20
N LEU A 7 -4.54 4.35 13.30
CA LEU A 7 -3.48 3.33 13.35
C LEU A 7 -4.04 1.92 13.17
N MET A 8 -5.19 1.63 13.79
CA MET A 8 -5.87 0.33 13.67
C MET A 8 -6.30 0.05 12.23
N ILE A 9 -6.96 1.01 11.59
CA ILE A 9 -7.38 0.90 10.18
C ILE A 9 -6.16 0.73 9.28
N SER A 10 -5.09 1.48 9.54
CA SER A 10 -3.84 1.39 8.76
C SER A 10 -3.19 0.01 8.88
N SER A 11 -3.08 -0.55 10.09
CA SER A 11 -2.53 -1.89 10.30
C SER A 11 -3.38 -3.00 9.65
N ILE A 12 -4.71 -2.88 9.70
CA ILE A 12 -5.61 -3.85 9.06
C ILE A 12 -5.44 -3.80 7.53
N ALA A 13 -5.36 -2.61 6.95
CA ALA A 13 -5.16 -2.46 5.52
C ALA A 13 -3.76 -2.90 5.08
N GLU A 14 -2.70 -2.69 5.88
CA GLU A 14 -1.36 -3.26 5.64
C GLU A 14 -1.37 -4.78 5.59
N TRP A 15 -2.05 -5.38 6.56
CA TRP A 15 -2.16 -6.82 6.66
C TRP A 15 -2.95 -7.39 5.48
N LYS A 16 -4.13 -6.82 5.17
CA LYS A 16 -4.97 -7.25 4.06
C LYS A 16 -4.26 -7.13 2.72
N LEU A 17 -3.50 -6.05 2.52
CA LEU A 17 -2.71 -5.86 1.31
C LEU A 17 -1.58 -6.89 1.18
N ARG A 18 -0.86 -7.19 2.28
CA ARG A 18 0.20 -8.21 2.28
C ARG A 18 -0.34 -9.61 2.00
N THR A 19 -1.47 -9.96 2.61
CA THR A 19 -2.14 -11.24 2.35
C THR A 19 -2.56 -11.35 0.89
N LYS A 20 -3.20 -10.30 0.33
CA LYS A 20 -3.61 -10.30 -1.08
C LYS A 20 -2.44 -10.38 -2.05
N LEU A 21 -1.33 -9.68 -1.78
CA LEU A 21 -0.09 -9.80 -2.57
C LEU A 21 0.50 -11.22 -2.50
N GLN A 22 0.43 -11.87 -1.34
CA GLN A 22 0.92 -13.24 -1.20
C GLN A 22 0.03 -14.25 -1.93
N GLU A 23 -1.30 -14.08 -1.87
CA GLU A 23 -2.27 -14.93 -2.59
C GLU A 23 -2.09 -14.82 -4.11
N GLU A 24 -1.98 -13.60 -4.64
CA GLU A 24 -1.84 -13.35 -6.08
C GLU A 24 -0.41 -13.59 -6.60
N ASN A 25 0.55 -13.91 -5.73
CA ASN A 25 2.00 -13.91 -6.01
C ASN A 25 2.55 -12.61 -6.63
N GLU A 26 1.77 -11.54 -6.58
CA GLU A 26 2.16 -10.25 -7.12
C GLU A 26 3.09 -9.51 -6.16
N THR A 27 3.96 -8.70 -6.75
CA THR A 27 4.90 -7.88 -6.01
C THR A 27 4.66 -6.44 -6.34
N VAL A 28 4.44 -5.62 -5.32
CA VAL A 28 4.35 -4.18 -5.52
C VAL A 28 5.76 -3.63 -5.74
N PRO A 29 6.00 -2.85 -6.81
CA PRO A 29 7.26 -2.18 -7.00
C PRO A 29 7.42 -1.11 -5.91
N ASP A 30 8.46 -1.29 -5.09
CA ASP A 30 8.91 -0.32 -4.10
C ASP A 30 9.27 1.03 -4.77
N GLN A 31 9.49 2.07 -3.98
CA GLN A 31 9.85 3.40 -4.48
C GLN A 31 11.15 3.39 -5.32
N LYS A 32 12.02 2.38 -5.14
CA LYS A 32 13.21 2.11 -5.98
C LYS A 32 12.97 1.15 -7.16
N GLY A 33 11.72 0.80 -7.45
CA GLY A 33 11.34 -0.12 -8.54
C GLY A 33 11.58 -1.60 -8.24
N LYS A 34 11.95 -1.96 -7.00
CA LYS A 34 12.20 -3.36 -6.63
C LYS A 34 10.91 -4.07 -6.21
N PRO A 35 10.65 -5.28 -6.72
CA PRO A 35 9.48 -6.06 -6.32
C PRO A 35 9.57 -6.40 -4.83
N THR A 36 8.64 -5.88 -4.03
CA THR A 36 8.64 -6.05 -2.57
C THR A 36 7.32 -6.65 -2.10
N LYS A 37 7.41 -7.80 -1.41
CA LYS A 37 6.28 -8.50 -0.77
C LYS A 37 5.83 -7.88 0.57
N ARG A 38 6.55 -6.84 1.02
CA ARG A 38 6.30 -6.12 2.27
C ARG A 38 6.14 -4.62 2.03
N PRO A 39 5.12 -4.19 1.25
CA PRO A 39 4.89 -2.78 1.05
C PRO A 39 4.59 -2.10 2.40
N THR A 40 5.10 -0.88 2.56
CA THR A 40 4.76 0.02 3.66
C THR A 40 3.59 0.88 3.22
N MET A 41 2.66 1.22 4.12
CA MET A 41 1.53 2.10 3.77
C MET A 41 1.92 3.40 3.09
N ARG A 42 3.04 4.00 3.52
CA ARG A 42 3.59 5.21 2.87
C ARG A 42 3.84 4.98 1.37
N GLY A 43 4.47 3.87 0.98
CA GLY A 43 4.77 3.58 -0.43
C GLY A 43 3.51 3.33 -1.26
N ILE A 44 2.50 2.69 -0.67
CA ILE A 44 1.19 2.48 -1.30
C ILE A 44 0.47 3.81 -1.52
N PHE A 45 0.48 4.69 -0.51
CA PHE A 45 -0.13 6.01 -0.62
C PHE A 45 0.52 6.87 -1.72
N PHE A 46 1.85 6.81 -1.86
CA PHE A 46 2.55 7.48 -2.96
C PHE A 46 2.16 6.90 -4.33
N LYS A 47 2.00 5.58 -4.45
CA LYS A 47 1.54 4.94 -5.69
C LYS A 47 0.11 5.34 -6.03
N PHE A 48 -0.80 5.35 -5.05
CA PHE A 48 -2.18 5.76 -5.24
C PHE A 48 -2.29 7.24 -5.63
N GLN A 49 -1.54 8.14 -4.99
CA GLN A 49 -1.50 9.55 -5.40
C GLN A 49 -1.04 9.71 -6.85
N ARG A 50 0.01 8.97 -7.25
CA ARG A 50 0.49 9.00 -8.63
C ARG A 50 -0.53 8.45 -9.63
N ILE A 51 -1.32 7.45 -9.25
CA ILE A 51 -2.40 6.91 -10.08
C ILE A 51 -3.52 7.95 -10.23
N THR A 52 -3.88 8.68 -9.17
CA THR A 52 -4.88 9.75 -9.22
C THR A 52 -4.46 10.90 -10.14
N GLU A 53 -3.18 11.26 -10.15
CA GLU A 53 -2.65 12.24 -11.10
C GLU A 53 -2.74 11.74 -12.55
N LEU A 54 -2.45 10.47 -12.80
CA LEU A 54 -2.51 9.88 -14.15
C LEU A 54 -3.93 9.71 -14.69
N ILE A 55 -4.94 9.59 -13.83
CA ILE A 55 -6.36 9.52 -14.24
C ILE A 55 -6.92 10.92 -14.56
N THR A 56 -6.24 11.99 -14.14
CA THR A 56 -6.67 13.39 -14.31
C THR A 56 -5.99 14.09 -15.51
N GLN A 57 -5.30 13.34 -16.38
CA GLN A 57 -4.64 13.86 -17.58
C GLN A 57 -5.37 13.43 -18.84
#